data_AF-A0A2S7RNL8-F1
#
_entry.id   AF-A0A2S7RNL8-F1
#
_cell.length_a   1.000
_cell.length_b   1.000
_cell.length_c   1.000
_cell.angle_alpha   90.00
_cell.angle_beta   90.00
_cell.angle_gamma   90.00
#
_symmetry.space_group_name_H-M   'P 1'
#
loop_
_entity.id
_entity.type
_entity.pdbx_description
1 polymer ?
#
loop_
_entity_poly.entity_id
_entity_poly.type
_entity_poly.pdbx_seq_one_letter_code
_entity_poly.pdbx_strand_id
1 'polypeptide(L)'
;MKTEEIKREELKSELGKLHHFLTELSTKYYDTDKERVTIQYPNNSEGRQLEQVYNEMFKHLLKVQKELDYYSLPIIDTGILKYDQASERFVFKSVRENLELSAGMDLEILVEDYFTETKQWVRTRLEYLPEASGGVHENGWYITEDKELELEGAMARIRKKTE
;
A
#
# COMPACT_ATOMS: atom_id res chain seq x y z
N MET A 1 18.51 15.64 16.23
CA MET A 1 19.03 15.76 14.84
C MET A 1 20.05 14.68 14.47
N LYS A 2 21.37 14.83 14.69
CA LYS A 2 22.37 13.84 14.17
C LYS A 2 22.14 12.39 14.65
N THR A 3 21.78 12.18 15.92
CA THR A 3 21.54 10.84 16.47
C THR A 3 20.25 10.19 15.93
N GLU A 4 19.24 11.00 15.63
CA GLU A 4 17.97 10.52 15.07
C GLU A 4 18.10 10.18 13.59
N GLU A 5 18.89 10.96 12.85
CA GLU A 5 19.24 10.65 11.46
C GLU A 5 20.01 9.34 11.36
N ILE A 6 20.98 9.10 12.25
CA ILE A 6 21.71 7.82 12.31
C ILE A 6 20.76 6.66 12.59
N LYS A 7 19.90 6.76 13.62
CA LYS A 7 18.92 5.71 13.94
C LYS A 7 17.94 5.46 12.79
N ARG A 8 17.55 6.51 12.05
CA ARG A 8 16.67 6.40 10.89
C ARG A 8 17.34 5.63 9.74
N GLU A 9 18.60 5.92 9.45
CA GLU A 9 19.35 5.19 8.43
C GLU A 9 19.64 3.73 8.84
N GLU A 10 19.92 3.49 10.11
CA GLU A 10 20.03 2.12 10.66
C GLU A 10 18.73 1.35 10.47
N LEU A 11 17.58 1.93 10.85
CA LEU A 11 16.27 1.31 10.66
C LEU A 11 16.00 1.01 9.19
N LYS A 12 16.29 1.96 8.29
CA LYS A 12 16.13 1.79 6.85
C LYS A 12 16.97 0.62 6.31
N SER A 13 18.21 0.49 6.80
CA SER A 13 19.10 -0.63 6.46
C SER A 13 18.52 -1.98 6.93
N GLU A 14 18.05 -2.07 8.18
CA GLU A 14 17.43 -3.29 8.71
C GLU A 14 16.14 -3.67 7.97
N LEU A 15 15.30 -2.70 7.62
CA LEU A 15 14.12 -2.93 6.78
C LEU A 15 14.49 -3.44 5.39
N GLY A 16 15.57 -2.94 4.80
CA GLY A 16 16.09 -3.45 3.53
C GLY A 16 16.57 -4.92 3.62
N LYS A 17 17.25 -5.28 4.72
CA LYS A 17 17.65 -6.68 4.98
C LYS A 17 16.44 -7.59 5.15
N LEU A 18 15.43 -7.14 5.91
CA LEU A 18 14.19 -7.88 6.09
C LEU A 18 13.47 -8.08 4.75
N HIS A 19 13.36 -7.01 3.94
CA HIS A 19 12.74 -7.07 2.62
C HIS A 19 13.42 -8.09 1.70
N HIS A 20 14.75 -8.08 1.65
CA HIS A 20 15.53 -9.06 0.90
C HIS A 20 15.28 -10.49 1.40
N PHE A 21 15.33 -10.71 2.71
CA PHE A 21 15.09 -12.03 3.30
C PHE A 21 13.68 -12.57 3.00
N LEU A 22 12.64 -11.73 3.13
CA LEU A 22 11.27 -12.13 2.81
C LEU A 22 11.10 -12.44 1.32
N THR A 23 11.79 -11.70 0.46
CA THR A 23 11.78 -11.93 -0.99
C THR A 23 12.42 -13.28 -1.35
N GLU A 24 13.56 -13.61 -0.75
CA GLU A 24 14.18 -14.92 -0.95
C GLU A 24 13.31 -16.06 -0.40
N LEU A 25 12.74 -15.86 0.80
CA LEU A 25 11.90 -16.87 1.46
C LEU A 25 10.64 -17.17 0.66
N SER A 26 9.93 -16.13 0.20
CA SER A 26 8.72 -16.26 -0.63
C SER A 26 9.04 -16.93 -1.97
N THR A 27 10.08 -16.49 -2.67
CA THR A 27 10.50 -17.05 -3.96
C THR A 27 10.84 -18.54 -3.86
N LYS A 28 11.45 -18.96 -2.74
CA LYS A 28 11.90 -20.34 -2.56
C LYS A 28 10.80 -21.30 -2.11
N TYR A 29 9.89 -20.84 -1.25
CA TYR A 29 8.98 -21.72 -0.52
C TYR A 29 7.50 -21.42 -0.68
N TYR A 30 7.11 -20.41 -1.46
CA TYR A 30 5.71 -20.04 -1.66
C TYR A 30 5.34 -20.03 -3.14
N ASP A 31 4.26 -20.73 -3.49
CA ASP A 31 3.64 -20.71 -4.80
C ASP A 31 2.56 -19.63 -4.79
N THR A 32 2.83 -18.51 -5.47
CA THR A 32 1.90 -17.37 -5.54
C THR A 32 0.61 -17.70 -6.28
N ASP A 33 0.66 -18.59 -7.28
CA ASP A 33 -0.50 -18.95 -8.09
C ASP A 33 -1.45 -19.88 -7.33
N LYS A 34 -0.88 -20.76 -6.50
CA LYS A 34 -1.63 -21.69 -5.64
C LYS A 34 -1.87 -21.16 -4.22
N GLU A 35 -1.40 -19.95 -3.92
CA GLU A 35 -1.43 -19.30 -2.61
C GLU A 35 -1.02 -20.21 -1.44
N ARG A 36 0.03 -21.03 -1.62
CA ARG A 36 0.45 -22.03 -0.62
C ARG A 36 1.94 -22.29 -0.61
N VAL A 37 2.44 -22.84 0.50
CA VAL A 37 3.82 -23.29 0.60
C VAL A 37 4.11 -24.47 -0.35
N THR A 38 5.32 -24.51 -0.90
CA THR A 38 5.76 -25.54 -1.86
C THR A 38 6.24 -26.84 -1.19
N ILE A 39 6.13 -26.93 0.13
CA ILE A 39 6.57 -28.07 0.94
C ILE A 39 5.49 -29.16 0.93
N GLN A 40 5.92 -30.42 0.78
CA GLN A 40 5.02 -31.57 0.91
C GLN A 40 4.94 -32.02 2.37
N TYR A 41 3.73 -32.04 2.92
CA TYR A 41 3.46 -32.55 4.27
C TYR A 41 2.87 -33.96 4.22
N PRO A 42 3.13 -34.80 5.24
CA PRO A 42 2.46 -36.08 5.38
C PRO A 42 0.93 -35.92 5.40
N ASN A 43 0.21 -36.82 4.73
CA ASN A 43 -1.26 -36.78 4.68
C ASN A 43 -1.91 -37.36 5.96
N ASN A 44 -1.41 -36.94 7.12
CA ASN A 44 -1.96 -37.24 8.44
C ASN A 44 -2.45 -35.93 9.11
N SER A 45 -3.09 -36.05 10.27
CA SER A 45 -3.64 -34.88 10.98
C SER A 45 -2.58 -33.83 11.30
N GLU A 46 -1.39 -34.26 11.72
CA GLU A 46 -0.30 -33.36 12.11
C GLU A 46 0.28 -32.62 10.90
N GLY A 47 0.51 -33.32 9.79
CA GLY A 47 1.00 -32.73 8.55
C GLY A 47 0.07 -31.67 7.99
N ARG A 48 -1.25 -31.91 8.02
CA ARG A 48 -2.26 -30.93 7.61
C ARG A 48 -2.30 -29.70 8.53
N GLN A 49 -2.16 -29.90 9.85
CA GLN A 49 -2.09 -28.79 10.81
C GLN A 49 -0.85 -27.93 10.57
N LEU A 50 0.31 -28.55 10.35
CA LEU A 50 1.54 -27.84 10.03
C LEU A 50 1.43 -27.06 8.71
N GLU A 51 0.89 -27.67 7.65
CA GLU A 51 0.64 -27.01 6.37
C GLU A 51 -0.22 -25.75 6.56
N GLN A 52 -1.31 -25.85 7.32
CA GLN A 52 -2.19 -24.72 7.60
C GLN A 52 -1.46 -23.58 8.34
N VAL A 53 -0.72 -23.92 9.41
CA VAL A 53 0.05 -22.93 10.19
C VAL A 53 1.07 -22.22 9.30
N TYR A 54 1.80 -22.95 8.47
CA TYR A 54 2.79 -22.34 7.60
C TYR A 54 2.17 -21.49 6.49
N ASN A 55 1.06 -21.91 5.89
CA ASN A 55 0.33 -21.08 4.94
C ASN A 55 -0.15 -19.76 5.58
N GLU A 56 -0.65 -19.81 6.81
CA GLU A 56 -1.05 -18.62 7.55
C GLU A 56 0.14 -17.71 7.85
N MET A 57 1.26 -18.28 8.31
CA MET A 57 2.50 -17.52 8.51
C MET A 57 2.95 -16.82 7.23
N PHE A 58 3.01 -17.54 6.10
CA PHE A 58 3.36 -16.93 4.81
C PHE A 58 2.38 -15.84 4.40
N LYS A 59 1.08 -16.01 4.62
CA LYS A 59 0.10 -14.95 4.36
C LYS A 59 0.41 -13.66 5.13
N HIS A 60 0.85 -13.75 6.39
CA HIS A 60 1.28 -12.59 7.16
C HIS A 60 2.60 -12.00 6.66
N LEU A 61 3.59 -12.83 6.36
CA LEU A 61 4.89 -12.40 5.84
C LEU A 61 4.75 -11.69 4.48
N LEU A 62 3.89 -12.18 3.60
CA LEU A 62 3.60 -11.56 2.31
C LEU A 62 2.92 -10.20 2.45
N LYS A 63 2.11 -9.98 3.50
CA LYS A 63 1.57 -8.63 3.78
C LYS A 63 2.69 -7.66 4.15
N VAL A 64 3.61 -8.08 5.03
CA VAL A 64 4.78 -7.26 5.40
C VAL A 64 5.65 -7.00 4.18
N GLN A 65 5.90 -8.02 3.35
CA GLN A 65 6.66 -7.87 2.11
C GLN A 65 6.01 -6.85 1.18
N LYS A 66 4.70 -6.91 0.95
CA LYS A 66 3.96 -5.94 0.11
C LYS A 66 4.08 -4.50 0.60
N GLU A 67 4.10 -4.27 1.91
CA GLU A 67 4.36 -2.93 2.46
C GLU A 67 5.80 -2.49 2.16
N LEU A 68 6.78 -3.37 2.38
CA LEU A 68 8.18 -3.07 2.10
C LEU A 68 8.43 -2.82 0.62
N ASP A 69 7.81 -3.63 -0.26
CA ASP A 69 7.82 -3.46 -1.71
C ASP A 69 7.36 -2.05 -2.06
N TYR A 70 6.20 -1.62 -1.55
CA TYR A 70 5.65 -0.29 -1.82
C TYR A 70 6.59 0.83 -1.37
N TYR A 71 7.09 0.80 -0.14
CA TYR A 71 7.95 1.86 0.39
C TYR A 71 9.36 1.86 -0.22
N SER A 72 9.79 0.75 -0.82
CA SER A 72 11.03 0.67 -1.59
C SER A 72 10.95 1.40 -2.93
N LEU A 73 9.74 1.58 -3.49
CA LEU A 73 9.56 2.25 -4.78
C LEU A 73 9.93 3.74 -4.69
N PRO A 74 10.59 4.31 -5.71
CA PRO A 74 10.88 5.74 -5.71
C PRO A 74 9.59 6.55 -5.87
N ILE A 75 9.53 7.70 -5.19
CA ILE A 75 8.48 8.70 -5.41
C ILE A 75 8.70 9.31 -6.80
N ILE A 76 7.68 9.27 -7.66
CA ILE A 76 7.72 9.86 -9.00
C ILE A 76 7.68 11.37 -8.90
N ASP A 77 6.61 11.87 -8.26
CA ASP A 77 6.38 13.29 -8.06
C ASP A 77 5.48 13.55 -6.84
N THR A 78 5.44 14.81 -6.41
CA THR A 78 4.48 15.34 -5.45
C THR A 78 3.57 16.33 -6.17
N GLY A 79 2.27 16.24 -5.93
CA GLY A 79 1.28 17.04 -6.63
C GLY A 79 0.02 17.23 -5.80
N ILE A 80 -1.04 17.63 -6.48
CA ILE A 80 -2.38 17.73 -5.91
C ILE A 80 -3.35 16.85 -6.67
N LEU A 81 -4.38 16.39 -5.98
CA LEU A 81 -5.54 15.80 -6.62
C LEU A 81 -6.45 16.91 -7.14
N LYS A 82 -6.91 16.78 -8.39
CA LYS A 82 -7.90 17.66 -8.99
C LYS A 82 -8.95 16.85 -9.71
N TYR A 83 -10.21 17.06 -9.36
CA TYR A 83 -11.34 16.45 -10.01
C TYR A 83 -11.52 17.03 -11.41
N ASP A 84 -11.63 16.15 -12.40
CA ASP A 84 -12.00 16.49 -13.76
C ASP A 84 -13.46 16.12 -13.99
N GLN A 85 -14.29 17.15 -14.14
CA GLN A 85 -15.72 17.00 -14.37
C GLN A 85 -16.04 16.31 -15.70
N ALA A 86 -15.16 16.39 -16.70
CA ALA A 86 -15.43 15.79 -18.02
C ALA A 86 -15.27 14.27 -18.02
N SER A 87 -14.32 13.76 -17.23
CA SER A 87 -14.02 12.33 -17.11
C SER A 87 -14.61 11.69 -15.85
N GLU A 88 -15.20 12.49 -14.96
CA GLU A 88 -15.69 12.09 -13.62
C GLU A 88 -14.62 11.37 -12.80
N ARG A 89 -13.36 11.78 -12.96
CA ARG A 89 -12.18 11.16 -12.35
C ARG A 89 -11.31 12.20 -11.68
N PHE A 90 -10.51 11.74 -10.70
CA PHE A 90 -9.42 12.54 -10.19
C PHE A 90 -8.21 12.46 -11.11
N VAL A 91 -7.55 13.60 -11.29
CA VAL A 91 -6.27 13.72 -11.96
C VAL A 91 -5.24 14.15 -10.92
N PHE A 92 -4.19 13.36 -10.79
CA PHE A 92 -2.99 13.77 -10.08
C PHE A 92 -2.25 14.81 -10.93
N LYS A 93 -2.21 16.05 -10.46
CA LYS A 93 -1.51 17.15 -11.10
C LYS A 93 -0.21 17.42 -10.40
N SER A 94 0.89 17.16 -11.09
CA SER A 94 2.23 17.46 -10.61
C SER A 94 2.94 18.42 -11.57
N VAL A 95 4.17 18.80 -11.22
CA VAL A 95 4.98 19.69 -12.07
C VAL A 95 5.41 18.95 -13.34
N ARG A 96 5.61 17.62 -13.27
CA ARG A 96 6.14 16.83 -14.39
C ARG A 96 5.06 16.22 -15.26
N GLU A 97 4.00 15.72 -14.63
CA GLU A 97 2.96 14.99 -15.34
C GLU A 97 1.57 15.17 -14.71
N ASN A 98 0.56 15.05 -15.57
CA ASN A 98 -0.81 14.86 -15.14
C ASN A 98 -1.17 13.39 -15.36
N LEU A 99 -1.58 12.72 -14.29
CA LEU A 99 -1.96 11.31 -14.33
C LEU A 99 -3.44 11.18 -13.95
N GLU A 100 -4.24 10.65 -14.87
CA GLU A 100 -5.63 10.29 -14.57
C GLU A 100 -5.65 9.08 -13.63
N LEU A 101 -6.40 9.20 -12.53
CA LEU A 101 -6.48 8.17 -11.50
C LEU A 101 -7.68 7.26 -11.74
N SER A 102 -7.50 6.01 -11.35
CA SER A 102 -8.52 4.96 -11.41
C SER A 102 -8.70 4.35 -10.02
N ALA A 103 -9.88 3.77 -9.78
CA ALA A 103 -10.14 3.01 -8.56
C ALA A 103 -9.16 1.83 -8.44
N GLY A 104 -8.72 1.53 -7.22
CA GLY A 104 -7.71 0.54 -6.93
C GLY A 104 -6.26 1.04 -6.99
N MET A 105 -6.01 2.30 -7.34
CA MET A 105 -4.66 2.87 -7.36
C MET A 105 -4.19 3.20 -5.95
N ASP A 106 -2.97 2.79 -5.62
CA ASP A 106 -2.29 3.18 -4.38
C ASP A 106 -1.64 4.57 -4.57
N LEU A 107 -1.78 5.44 -3.58
CA LEU A 107 -1.18 6.77 -3.51
C LEU A 107 -0.87 7.12 -2.06
N GLU A 108 -0.01 8.12 -1.83
CA GLU A 108 0.17 8.70 -0.51
C GLU A 108 -0.52 10.05 -0.44
N ILE A 109 -1.33 10.28 0.59
CA ILE A 109 -1.98 11.57 0.87
C ILE A 109 -1.33 12.20 2.10
N LEU A 110 -1.10 13.51 2.05
CA LEU A 110 -0.63 14.26 3.20
C LEU A 110 -1.80 14.51 4.16
N VAL A 111 -1.80 13.82 5.29
CA VAL A 111 -2.82 13.95 6.33
C VAL A 111 -2.20 14.65 7.54
N GLU A 112 -2.97 15.53 8.17
CA GLU A 112 -2.61 16.18 9.42
C GLU A 112 -3.16 15.37 10.60
N ASP A 113 -2.28 14.96 11.50
CA ASP A 113 -2.67 14.28 12.73
C ASP A 113 -3.34 15.28 13.67
N TYR A 114 -4.61 15.04 13.99
CA TYR A 114 -5.41 15.91 14.86
C TYR A 114 -4.83 16.07 16.27
N PHE A 115 -4.10 15.09 16.79
CA PHE A 115 -3.54 15.14 18.16
C PHE A 115 -2.19 15.81 18.22
N THR A 116 -1.38 15.69 17.17
CA THR A 116 0.01 16.16 17.17
C THR A 116 0.23 17.37 16.28
N GLU A 117 -0.75 17.76 15.45
CA GLU A 117 -0.66 18.79 14.42
C GLU A 117 0.49 18.54 13.42
N THR A 118 0.94 17.29 13.33
CA THR A 118 2.03 16.91 12.41
C THR A 118 1.46 16.37 11.11
N LYS A 119 2.05 16.81 9.99
CA LYS A 119 1.67 16.34 8.65
C LYS A 119 2.50 15.13 8.26
N GLN A 120 1.81 14.06 7.89
CA GLN A 120 2.43 12.79 7.51
C GLN A 120 1.85 12.25 6.21
N TRP A 121 2.72 11.61 5.42
CA TRP A 121 2.31 10.93 4.20
C TRP A 121 1.75 9.56 4.57
N VAL A 122 0.47 9.36 4.29
CA VAL A 122 -0.23 8.11 4.60
C VAL A 122 -0.47 7.38 3.28
N ARG A 123 0.07 6.16 3.16
CA ARG A 123 -0.28 5.27 2.05
C ARG A 123 -1.77 4.95 2.14
N THR A 124 -2.47 5.12 1.03
CA THR A 124 -3.88 4.81 0.91
C THR A 124 -4.19 4.28 -0.48
N ARG A 125 -5.44 3.88 -0.69
CA ARG A 125 -5.96 3.46 -1.98
C ARG A 125 -7.15 4.31 -2.36
N LEU A 126 -7.14 4.82 -3.59
CA LEU A 126 -8.27 5.53 -4.18
C LEU A 126 -9.32 4.52 -4.63
N GLU A 127 -10.55 4.69 -4.19
CA GLU A 127 -11.70 3.86 -4.53
C GLU A 127 -12.87 4.74 -4.98
N TYR A 128 -13.85 4.12 -5.65
CA TYR A 128 -15.05 4.80 -6.13
C TYR A 128 -16.29 4.00 -5.76
N LEU A 129 -17.25 4.64 -5.08
CA LEU A 129 -18.55 4.08 -4.74
C LEU A 129 -19.62 4.65 -5.70
N PRO A 130 -20.21 3.85 -6.61
CA PRO A 130 -21.27 4.32 -7.50
C PRO A 130 -22.55 4.67 -6.73
N GLU A 131 -23.36 5.59 -7.27
CA GLU A 131 -24.61 6.10 -6.65
C GLU A 131 -25.72 5.05 -6.38
N ALA A 132 -25.54 3.79 -6.77
CA ALA A 132 -26.55 2.76 -6.64
C ALA A 132 -26.09 1.63 -5.73
N SER A 133 -26.23 1.75 -4.40
CA SER A 133 -26.14 0.59 -3.49
C SER A 133 -26.74 0.81 -2.09
N GLY A 134 -27.83 1.58 -1.93
CA GLY A 134 -28.71 1.49 -0.74
C GLY A 134 -28.04 1.43 0.64
N GLY A 135 -26.86 2.03 0.77
CA GLY A 135 -25.94 1.88 1.89
C GLY A 135 -25.69 3.21 2.57
N VAL A 136 -25.15 3.16 3.78
CA VAL A 136 -24.97 4.32 4.67
C VAL A 136 -23.75 5.19 4.26
N HIS A 137 -23.10 4.90 3.13
CA HIS A 137 -21.87 5.57 2.71
C HIS A 137 -22.12 6.64 1.65
N GLU A 138 -21.32 7.71 1.70
CA GLU A 138 -21.30 8.75 0.68
C GLU A 138 -20.84 8.17 -0.66
N ASN A 139 -21.57 8.50 -1.72
CA ASN A 139 -21.24 8.09 -3.09
C ASN A 139 -20.05 8.91 -3.61
N GLY A 140 -19.26 8.35 -4.52
CA GLY A 140 -18.15 9.04 -5.17
C GLY A 140 -16.78 8.48 -4.82
N TRP A 141 -15.76 9.28 -5.09
CA TRP A 141 -14.36 8.92 -4.88
C TRP A 141 -13.95 9.11 -3.42
N TYR A 142 -13.27 8.13 -2.85
CA TYR A 142 -12.79 8.17 -1.48
C TYR A 142 -11.43 7.47 -1.35
N ILE A 143 -10.73 7.70 -0.24
CA ILE A 143 -9.53 6.96 0.11
C ILE A 143 -9.81 5.97 1.24
N THR A 144 -9.13 4.83 1.27
CA THR A 144 -9.43 3.76 2.24
C THR A 144 -9.15 4.11 3.70
N GLU A 145 -8.23 5.03 3.95
CA GLU A 145 -7.82 5.40 5.32
C GLU A 145 -8.76 6.44 5.96
N ASP A 146 -9.36 7.30 5.14
CA ASP A 146 -10.29 8.34 5.57
C ASP A 146 -11.31 8.63 4.48
N LYS A 147 -12.54 8.13 4.66
CA LYS A 147 -13.61 8.27 3.67
C LYS A 147 -14.20 9.68 3.62
N GLU A 148 -13.99 10.48 4.66
CA GLU A 148 -14.56 11.82 4.80
C GLU A 148 -13.58 12.91 4.32
N LEU A 149 -12.35 12.53 3.97
CA LEU A 149 -11.34 13.47 3.50
C LEU A 149 -11.74 14.13 2.18
N GLU A 150 -11.76 15.46 2.14
CA GLU A 150 -11.93 16.22 0.91
C GLU A 150 -10.72 16.01 -0.02
N LEU A 151 -10.95 15.34 -1.16
CA LEU A 151 -9.89 14.99 -2.10
C LEU A 151 -9.51 16.15 -3.03
N GLU A 152 -10.39 17.10 -3.32
CA GLU A 152 -10.07 18.24 -4.20
C GLU A 152 -8.98 19.11 -3.57
N GLY A 153 -7.85 19.27 -4.27
CA GLY A 153 -6.70 20.03 -3.78
C GLY A 153 -5.83 19.28 -2.75
N ALA A 154 -6.18 18.05 -2.36
CA ALA A 154 -5.39 17.27 -1.43
C ALA A 154 -3.99 17.01 -1.98
N MET A 155 -2.96 17.20 -1.14
CA MET A 155 -1.58 16.91 -1.50
C MET A 155 -1.37 15.40 -1.60
N ALA A 156 -0.84 14.96 -2.74
CA ALA A 156 -0.63 13.56 -3.05
C ALA A 156 0.81 13.30 -3.53
N ARG A 157 1.25 12.06 -3.35
CA ARG A 157 2.46 11.51 -3.96
C ARG A 157 2.16 10.14 -4.54
N ILE A 158 2.80 9.86 -5.67
CA ILE A 158 2.66 8.58 -6.36
C ILE A 158 4.05 7.96 -6.48
N ARG A 159 4.13 6.66 -6.21
CA ARG A 159 5.36 5.88 -6.38
C ARG A 159 5.36 5.15 -7.72
N LYS A 160 6.54 5.01 -8.32
CA LYS A 160 6.70 4.35 -9.61
C LYS A 160 6.57 2.85 -9.42
N LYS A 161 5.51 2.24 -9.96
CA LYS A 161 5.49 0.79 -10.14
C LYS A 161 6.59 0.43 -11.14
N THR A 162 7.45 -0.50 -10.76
CA THR A 162 8.37 -1.14 -11.71
C THR A 162 7.51 -1.88 -12.74
N GLU A 163 7.64 -1.50 -14.01
CA GLU A 163 7.03 -2.21 -15.15
C GLU A 163 7.66 -3.59 -15.34
#